data_AF-A0A7C4DWL6-F1
#
_entry.id   AF-A0A7C4DWL6-F1
#
_cell.length_a   1.000
_cell.length_b   1.000
_cell.length_c   1.000
_cell.angle_alpha   90.00
_cell.angle_beta   90.00
_cell.angle_gamma   90.00
#
_symmetry.space_group_name_H-M   'P 1'
#
loop_
_entity.id
_entity.type
_entity.pdbx_description
1 polymer ?
#
loop_
_entity_poly.entity_id
_entity_poly.type
_entity_poly.pdbx_seq_one_letter_code
_entity_poly.pdbx_strand_id
1 'polypeptide(L)'
;MVLAGKVFKLREPLTIAEIAHKLRGYRIEEEYVEEPHRFNLLTEVFNLNLINDELKGVYSKDVVLHIPRRGEVVPVVRTVEA
;
A
#
# COMPACT_ATOMS: atom_id res chain seq x y z
N MET A 1 19.10 -0.81 11.49
CA MET A 1 18.10 -0.41 10.48
C MET A 1 16.85 -0.04 11.26
N VAL A 2 16.42 1.23 11.25
CA VAL A 2 15.32 1.72 12.10
C VAL A 2 14.07 1.80 11.21
N LEU A 3 13.03 1.03 11.52
CA LEU A 3 11.76 1.12 10.80
C LEU A 3 10.97 2.28 11.41
N ALA A 4 10.68 3.32 10.64
CA ALA A 4 9.87 4.44 11.11
C ALA A 4 8.42 3.96 11.32
N GLY A 5 7.97 3.90 12.57
CA GLY A 5 6.57 3.62 12.89
C GLY A 5 5.72 4.85 12.65
N LYS A 6 4.69 4.75 11.80
CA LYS A 6 3.68 5.82 11.66
C LYS A 6 2.56 5.56 12.66
N VAL A 7 2.26 6.54 13.50
CA VAL A 7 1.13 6.50 14.43
C VAL A 7 -0.01 7.31 13.83
N PHE A 8 -1.17 6.69 13.68
CA PHE A 8 -2.38 7.33 13.14
C PHE A 8 -3.44 7.46 14.24
N LYS A 9 -4.15 8.60 14.26
CA LYS A 9 -5.34 8.79 15.09
C LYS A 9 -6.58 8.58 14.23
N LEU A 10 -7.48 7.69 14.64
CA LEU A 10 -8.74 7.46 13.96
C LEU A 10 -9.68 8.68 14.15
N ARG A 11 -10.38 9.05 13.07
CA ARG A 11 -11.37 10.15 13.10
C ARG A 11 -12.67 9.73 13.75
N GLU A 12 -13.03 8.45 13.61
CA GLU A 12 -14.23 7.84 14.17
C GLU A 12 -13.82 6.72 15.13
N PRO A 13 -14.56 6.52 16.25
CA PRO A 13 -14.31 5.38 17.12
C PRO A 13 -14.67 4.10 16.37
N LEU A 14 -13.66 3.27 16.10
CA LEU A 14 -13.80 1.97 15.46
C LEU A 14 -13.14 0.93 16.35
N THR A 15 -13.81 -0.21 16.50
CA THR A 15 -13.24 -1.39 17.15
C THR A 15 -12.24 -2.08 16.22
N ILE A 16 -11.29 -2.81 16.80
CA ILE A 16 -10.27 -3.52 16.01
C ILE A 16 -10.91 -4.59 15.11
N ALA A 17 -11.99 -5.22 15.56
CA ALA A 17 -12.76 -6.17 14.76
C ALA A 17 -13.38 -5.52 13.51
N GLU A 18 -13.94 -4.30 13.63
CA GLU A 18 -14.46 -3.55 12.49
C GLU A 18 -13.36 -3.14 11.51
N ILE A 19 -12.19 -2.76 12.02
CA ILE A 19 -11.01 -2.45 11.19
C ILE A 19 -10.57 -3.70 10.42
N ALA A 20 -10.47 -4.85 11.10
CA ALA A 20 -10.12 -6.12 10.47
C ALA A 20 -11.13 -6.53 9.39
N HIS A 21 -12.43 -6.26 9.62
CA HIS A 21 -13.46 -6.52 8.62
C HIS A 21 -13.31 -5.62 7.40
N LYS A 22 -13.07 -4.31 7.58
CA LYS A 22 -12.86 -3.35 6.48
C LYS A 22 -11.60 -3.63 5.65
N LEU A 23 -10.52 -4.09 6.29
CA LEU A 23 -9.26 -4.39 5.62
C LEU A 23 -9.26 -5.75 4.92
N ARG A 24 -10.20 -6.65 5.27
CA ARG A 24 -10.24 -7.99 4.71
C ARG A 24 -10.56 -7.94 3.22
N GLY A 25 -9.62 -8.42 2.41
CA GLY A 25 -9.76 -8.40 0.95
C GLY A 25 -9.65 -6.99 0.35
N TYR A 26 -9.05 -6.05 1.09
CA TYR A 26 -8.80 -4.71 0.58
C TYR A 26 -7.83 -4.81 -0.60
N ARG A 27 -8.34 -4.42 -1.78
CA ARG A 27 -7.62 -4.41 -3.04
C ARG A 27 -8.12 -3.23 -3.86
N ILE A 28 -7.21 -2.37 -4.29
CA ILE A 28 -7.50 -1.22 -5.15
C ILE A 28 -6.54 -1.28 -6.33
N GLU A 29 -7.09 -1.18 -7.53
CA GLU A 29 -6.33 -1.08 -8.77
C GLU A 29 -6.52 0.34 -9.32
N GLU A 30 -5.41 1.07 -9.48
CA GLU A 30 -5.40 2.42 -10.03
C GLU A 30 -4.67 2.42 -11.38
N GLU A 31 -5.29 2.96 -12.42
CA GLU A 31 -4.63 3.10 -13.72
C GLU A 31 -3.73 4.36 -13.69
N TYR A 32 -2.44 4.15 -13.93
CA TYR A 32 -1.44 5.21 -14.06
C TYR A 32 -1.03 5.34 -15.52
N VAL A 33 -1.31 6.50 -16.11
CA VAL A 33 -1.01 6.82 -17.50
C VAL A 33 0.03 7.93 -17.56
N GLU A 34 1.20 7.61 -18.10
CA GLU A 34 2.26 8.57 -18.42
C GLU A 34 2.81 8.21 -19.79
N GLU A 35 2.30 8.86 -20.86
CA GLU A 35 2.61 8.46 -22.24
C GLU A 35 4.12 8.38 -22.50
N PRO A 36 4.62 7.27 -23.08
CA PRO A 36 3.89 6.14 -23.69
C PRO A 36 3.53 4.97 -22.75
N HIS A 37 3.78 5.08 -21.45
CA HIS A 37 3.65 3.99 -20.48
C HIS A 37 2.28 3.98 -19.78
N ARG A 38 1.68 2.80 -19.68
CA ARG A 38 0.46 2.55 -18.89
C ARG A 38 0.74 1.45 -17.88
N PHE A 39 0.44 1.72 -16.62
CA PHE A 39 0.63 0.78 -15.52
C PHE A 39 -0.66 0.65 -14.72
N ASN A 40 -0.98 -0.56 -14.29
CA ASN A 40 -2.01 -0.78 -13.28
C ASN A 40 -1.30 -0.93 -11.94
N LEU A 41 -1.48 0.05 -11.06
CA LEU A 41 -0.90 0.05 -9.72
C LEU A 41 -1.83 -0.68 -8.77
N LEU A 42 -1.32 -1.71 -8.11
CA LEU A 42 -2.06 -2.47 -7.14
C LEU A 42 -1.74 -1.97 -5.72
N THR A 43 -2.77 -1.72 -4.93
CA THR A 43 -2.66 -1.58 -3.48
C THR A 43 -3.50 -2.65 -2.82
N GLU A 44 -2.89 -3.43 -1.92
CA GLU A 44 -3.57 -4.53 -1.23
C GLU A 44 -3.15 -4.65 0.23
N VAL A 45 -4.07 -5.16 1.04
CA VAL A 45 -3.80 -5.56 2.43
C VAL A 45 -4.13 -7.03 2.58
N PHE A 46 -3.12 -7.83 2.95
CA PHE A 46 -3.26 -9.27 3.08
C PHE A 46 -2.56 -9.79 4.34
N ASN A 47 -2.69 -11.10 4.60
CA ASN A 47 -2.18 -11.76 5.81
C ASN A 47 -2.65 -11.10 7.12
N LEU A 48 -3.92 -10.67 7.14
CA LEU A 48 -4.54 -10.12 8.35
C LEU A 48 -4.64 -11.17 9.45
N ASN A 49 -4.06 -10.88 10.59
CA ASN A 49 -4.10 -11.70 11.79
C ASN A 49 -4.58 -10.85 12.97
N LEU A 50 -5.67 -11.29 13.59
CA LEU A 50 -6.23 -10.65 14.78
C LEU A 50 -5.89 -11.52 15.98
N ILE A 51 -5.05 -11.02 16.88
CA ILE A 51 -4.68 -11.71 18.11
C ILE A 51 -4.99 -10.76 19.27
N ASN A 52 -5.91 -11.18 20.14
CA ASN A 52 -6.43 -10.35 21.25
C ASN A 52 -6.94 -9.00 20.71
N ASP A 53 -6.34 -7.90 21.14
CA ASP A 53 -6.62 -6.52 20.71
C ASP A 53 -5.52 -5.96 19.79
N GLU A 54 -4.87 -6.83 19.01
CA GLU A 54 -3.85 -6.42 18.03
C GLU A 54 -4.19 -6.98 16.65
N LEU A 55 -4.24 -6.10 15.64
CA LEU A 55 -4.41 -6.46 14.24
C LEU A 55 -3.09 -6.26 13.51
N LYS A 56 -2.55 -7.35 12.95
CA LYS A 56 -1.35 -7.35 12.10
C LYS A 56 -1.74 -7.68 10.67
N GLY A 57 -1.02 -7.13 9.72
CA GLY A 57 -1.21 -7.39 8.29
C GLY A 57 -0.02 -6.88 7.51
N VAL A 58 0.06 -7.28 6.25
CA VAL A 58 1.03 -6.75 5.30
C VAL A 58 0.30 -5.72 4.43
N TYR A 59 0.85 -4.51 4.36
CA TYR A 59 0.40 -3.50 3.42
C TYR A 59 1.32 -3.51 2.21
N SER A 60 0.80 -3.85 1.04
CA SER A 60 1.53 -3.82 -0.22
C SER A 60 0.97 -2.73 -1.11
N LYS A 61 1.86 -1.92 -1.68
CA LYS A 61 1.49 -0.87 -2.62
C LYS A 61 2.52 -0.76 -3.74
N ASP A 62 2.03 -0.69 -4.96
CA ASP A 62 2.81 -0.30 -6.11
C ASP A 62 3.03 1.22 -6.13
N VAL A 63 4.30 1.61 -6.27
CA VAL A 63 4.71 3.00 -6.45
C VAL A 63 5.46 3.14 -7.77
N VAL A 64 5.19 4.24 -8.48
CA VAL A 64 5.94 4.60 -9.68
C VAL A 64 7.17 5.39 -9.26
N LEU A 65 8.33 4.93 -9.71
CA LEU A 65 9.60 5.61 -9.54
C LEU A 65 10.08 6.13 -10.88
N HIS A 66 10.41 7.42 -10.92
CA HIS A 66 11.01 8.07 -12.07
C HIS A 66 12.53 7.91 -12.02
N ILE A 67 13.07 7.00 -12.84
CA ILE A 67 14.50 6.70 -12.85
C ILE A 67 15.15 7.37 -14.06
N PRO A 68 16.18 8.23 -13.88
CA PRO A 68 16.90 8.83 -14.99
C PRO A 68 17.76 7.77 -15.69
N ARG A 69 17.54 7.57 -16.99
CA ARG A 69 18.28 6.67 -17.88
C ARG A 69 18.71 7.41 -19.13
N ARG A 70 20.03 7.61 -19.31
CA ARG A 70 20.63 8.21 -20.52
C ARG A 70 20.00 9.55 -20.96
N GLY A 71 19.60 10.40 -20.01
CA GLY A 71 18.99 11.70 -20.28
C GLY A 71 17.46 11.69 -20.38
N GLU A 72 16.83 10.50 -20.34
CA GLU A 72 15.37 10.33 -20.31
C GLU A 72 14.93 9.88 -18.92
N VAL A 73 13.73 10.29 -18.49
CA VAL A 73 13.13 9.82 -17.23
C VAL A 73 12.19 8.67 -17.57
N VAL A 74 12.52 7.47 -17.10
CA VAL A 74 11.71 6.27 -17.36
C VAL A 74 10.91 5.93 -16.11
N PRO A 75 9.57 5.85 -16.19
CA PRO A 75 8.75 5.39 -15.08
C PRO A 75 8.89 3.88 -14.91
N VAL A 76 9.17 3.43 -13.69
CA VAL A 76 9.27 2.02 -13.32
C VAL A 76 8.36 1.75 -12.12
N VAL A 77 7.52 0.73 -12.23
CA VAL A 77 6.68 0.28 -11.13
C VAL A 77 7.50 -0.58 -10.17
N ARG A 78 7.40 -0.27 -8.88
CA ARG A 78 7.99 -1.05 -7.80
C ARG A 78 6.96 -1.31 -6.72
N THR A 79 6.80 -2.58 -6.36
CA THR A 79 6.01 -3.00 -5.20
C THR A 79 6.79 -2.74 -3.92
N VAL A 80 6.15 -2.09 -2.95
CA VAL A 80 6.70 -1.82 -1.62
C VAL A 80 5.75 -2.43 -0.58
N GLU A 81 6.33 -3.20 0.32
CA GLU A 81 5.62 -3.85 1.43
C GLU A 81 6.02 -3.19 2.76
N ALA A 82 5.06 -3.05 3.67
CA ALA A 82 5.24 -2.48 5.01
C ALA A 82 4.46 -3.24 6.08
#